data_AF-G5A7U0-F1
#
_entry.id   AF-G5A7U0-F1
#
_cell.length_a   1.000
_cell.length_b   1.000
_cell.length_c   1.000
_cell.angle_alpha   90.00
_cell.angle_beta   90.00
_cell.angle_gamma   90.00
#
_symmetry.space_group_name_H-M   'P 1'
#
loop_
_entity.id
_entity.type
_entity.pdbx_description
1 polymer ?
#
loop_
_entity_poly.entity_id
_entity_poly.type
_entity_poly.pdbx_seq_one_letter_code
_entity_poly.pdbx_strand_id
1 'polypeptide(L)'
;MKAFAVVLASYKNNVTITATPQGHGEATQQKRSRKGLLSSNALEDIIAGVSTYAFVLLPVNFGGTHWGCLVVDRDAKQVKTYDSKNGKRNKQRLKKIASELIAANATIASYTTVEVTEPLRSDSDSCGVFVCRFFWTCVSDDAPSDVTPTGITSYAGQCWKQS
;
A
#
# COMPACT_ATOMS: atom_id res chain seq x y z
N MET A 1 -6.44 -9.52 -2.01
CA MET A 1 -6.06 -8.63 -0.90
C MET A 1 -6.46 -9.16 0.47
N LYS A 2 -7.75 -9.40 0.76
CA LYS A 2 -8.17 -9.89 2.10
C LYS A 2 -7.48 -11.20 2.54
N ALA A 3 -7.49 -12.23 1.68
CA ALA A 3 -6.77 -13.48 1.89
C ALA A 3 -5.29 -13.26 2.24
N PHE A 4 -4.64 -12.33 1.55
CA PHE A 4 -3.23 -12.03 1.77
C PHE A 4 -2.96 -11.28 3.07
N ALA A 5 -3.87 -10.42 3.52
CA ALA A 5 -3.77 -9.77 4.82
C ALA A 5 -3.81 -10.79 5.98
N VAL A 6 -4.60 -11.87 5.82
CA VAL A 6 -4.64 -12.98 6.80
C VAL A 6 -3.30 -13.71 6.84
N VAL A 7 -2.74 -14.04 5.67
CA VAL A 7 -1.42 -14.68 5.58
C VAL A 7 -0.34 -13.78 6.19
N LEU A 8 -0.34 -12.49 5.89
CA LEU A 8 0.67 -11.59 6.45
C LEU A 8 0.54 -11.37 7.95
N ALA A 9 -0.64 -11.53 8.55
CA ALA A 9 -0.83 -11.35 9.98
C ALA A 9 0.03 -12.31 10.85
N SER A 10 0.53 -13.42 10.28
CA SER A 10 1.46 -14.32 10.97
C SER A 10 2.93 -13.88 10.90
N TYR A 11 3.27 -12.81 10.16
CA TYR A 11 4.67 -12.37 9.94
C TYR A 11 4.96 -11.00 10.54
N LYS A 12 5.85 -10.94 11.55
CA LYS A 12 6.17 -9.72 12.32
C LYS A 12 4.91 -9.02 12.87
N ASN A 13 5.12 -7.97 13.66
CA ASN A 13 4.01 -7.16 14.17
C ASN A 13 3.51 -6.20 13.08
N ASN A 14 2.49 -6.60 12.30
CA ASN A 14 1.93 -5.78 11.21
C ASN A 14 0.40 -5.71 11.22
N VAL A 15 -0.13 -4.71 10.51
CA VAL A 15 -1.57 -4.59 10.22
C VAL A 15 -1.79 -4.16 8.77
N THR A 16 -2.85 -4.67 8.13
CA THR A 16 -3.26 -4.23 6.79
C THR A 16 -4.50 -3.35 6.85
N ILE A 17 -4.41 -2.13 6.33
CA ILE A 17 -5.52 -1.15 6.28
C ILE A 17 -5.76 -0.78 4.81
N THR A 18 -6.91 -1.20 4.28
CA THR A 18 -7.23 -0.95 2.87
C THR A 18 -7.74 0.46 2.67
N ALA A 19 -7.13 1.20 1.74
CA ALA A 19 -7.53 2.56 1.41
C ALA A 19 -8.01 2.66 -0.04
N THR A 20 -9.10 3.41 -0.26
CA THR A 20 -9.56 3.82 -1.58
C THR A 20 -9.38 5.33 -1.69
N PRO A 21 -8.54 5.85 -2.60
CA PRO A 21 -8.36 7.29 -2.75
C PRO A 21 -9.69 7.92 -3.16
N GLN A 22 -10.05 9.03 -2.50
CA GLN A 22 -11.23 9.78 -2.89
C GLN A 22 -11.06 10.28 -4.34
N GLY A 23 -12.00 9.88 -5.21
CA GLY A 23 -12.09 10.38 -6.56
C GLY A 23 -12.64 11.81 -6.58
N HIS A 24 -12.30 12.57 -7.62
CA HIS A 24 -13.18 13.64 -8.07
C HIS A 24 -14.47 12.98 -8.59
N GLY A 25 -15.41 12.70 -7.68
CA GLY A 25 -16.80 12.51 -8.07
C GLY A 25 -17.33 13.80 -8.70
N GLU A 26 -18.29 13.66 -9.61
CA GLU A 26 -18.90 14.74 -10.39
C GLU A 26 -19.12 16.01 -9.57
N ALA A 27 -18.82 17.14 -10.22
CA ALA A 27 -18.95 18.47 -9.66
C ALA A 27 -20.42 18.78 -9.34
N THR A 28 -20.88 18.40 -8.15
CA THR A 28 -21.82 19.25 -7.43
C THR A 28 -20.98 20.34 -6.77
N GLN A 29 -21.20 21.57 -7.23
CA GLN A 29 -20.56 22.78 -6.73
C GLN A 29 -20.85 22.98 -5.24
N GLN A 30 -20.14 22.28 -4.37
CA GLN A 30 -20.03 22.64 -2.97
C GLN A 30 -18.54 22.75 -2.64
N LYS A 31 -18.10 24.02 -2.57
CA LYS A 31 -16.89 24.53 -1.91
C LYS A 31 -15.70 23.57 -1.93
N ARG A 32 -14.72 23.84 -2.81
CA ARG A 32 -13.36 23.27 -2.76
C ARG A 32 -12.69 23.61 -1.42
N SER A 33 -13.09 22.92 -0.36
CA SER A 33 -12.26 22.69 0.80
C SER A 33 -11.20 21.66 0.41
N ARG A 34 -10.01 21.77 0.99
CA ARG A 34 -8.83 20.92 0.79
C ARG A 34 -9.12 19.47 1.25
N LYS A 35 -9.98 18.76 0.55
CA LYS A 35 -10.33 17.37 0.88
C LYS A 35 -9.14 16.49 0.48
N GLY A 36 -8.48 15.90 1.48
CA GLY A 36 -7.36 14.97 1.27
C GLY A 36 -7.76 13.75 0.44
N LEU A 37 -6.78 13.03 -0.08
CA LEU A 37 -6.97 11.78 -0.82
C LEU A 37 -7.49 10.66 0.08
N LEU A 38 -7.17 10.69 1.37
CA LEU A 38 -7.74 9.79 2.38
C LEU A 38 -8.92 10.44 3.10
N SER A 39 -9.91 9.63 3.49
CA SER A 39 -10.91 10.05 4.48
C SER A 39 -10.28 10.21 5.85
N SER A 40 -10.83 11.10 6.70
CA SER A 40 -10.38 11.28 8.08
C SER A 40 -10.32 9.97 8.86
N ASN A 41 -11.35 9.11 8.79
CA ASN A 41 -11.35 7.83 9.50
C ASN A 41 -10.18 6.94 9.08
N ALA A 42 -9.97 6.76 7.76
CA ALA A 42 -8.82 5.98 7.27
C ALA A 42 -7.48 6.56 7.74
N LEU A 43 -7.34 7.89 7.77
CA LEU A 43 -6.15 8.56 8.26
C LEU A 43 -5.92 8.28 9.76
N GLU A 44 -6.97 8.36 10.57
CA GLU A 44 -6.94 8.05 12.00
C GLU A 44 -6.59 6.57 12.26
N ASP A 45 -7.20 5.64 11.50
CA ASP A 45 -6.91 4.20 11.59
C ASP A 45 -5.43 3.92 11.27
N ILE A 46 -4.88 4.58 10.24
CA ILE A 46 -3.46 4.45 9.88
C ILE A 46 -2.58 4.99 11.01
N ILE A 47 -2.91 6.16 11.55
CA ILE A 47 -2.15 6.77 12.65
C ILE A 47 -2.16 5.86 13.89
N ALA A 48 -3.33 5.36 14.29
CA ALA A 48 -3.47 4.41 15.40
C ALA A 48 -2.68 3.11 15.14
N GLY A 49 -2.69 2.65 13.88
CA GLY A 49 -1.90 1.52 13.42
C GLY A 49 -0.40 1.75 13.63
N VAL A 50 0.14 2.90 13.22
CA VAL A 50 1.58 3.22 13.36
C VAL A 50 2.01 3.26 14.83
N SER A 51 1.14 3.69 15.74
CA SER A 51 1.43 3.69 17.18
C SER A 51 1.56 2.29 17.77
N THR A 52 0.95 1.28 17.14
CA THR A 52 0.80 -0.08 17.69
C THR A 52 1.64 -1.13 16.96
N TYR A 53 1.75 -1.02 15.63
CA TYR A 53 2.38 -2.01 14.76
C TYR A 53 3.74 -1.53 14.26
N ALA A 54 4.66 -2.46 14.02
CA ALA A 54 5.95 -2.15 13.41
C ALA A 54 5.77 -1.79 11.92
N PHE A 55 4.83 -2.48 11.26
CA PHE A 55 4.48 -2.26 9.86
C PHE A 55 2.98 -1.99 9.69
N VAL A 56 2.64 -0.92 8.99
CA VAL A 56 1.28 -0.68 8.49
C VAL A 56 1.30 -0.86 6.97
N LEU A 57 0.54 -1.81 6.47
CA LEU A 57 0.45 -2.19 5.06
C LEU A 57 -0.81 -1.57 4.46
N LEU A 58 -0.64 -0.65 3.50
CA LEU A 58 -1.74 0.13 2.95
C LEU A 58 -1.93 -0.20 1.46
N PRO A 59 -2.74 -1.19 1.11
CA PRO A 59 -3.12 -1.39 -0.28
C PRO A 59 -4.07 -0.28 -0.73
N VAL A 60 -3.80 0.27 -1.91
CA VAL A 60 -4.53 1.39 -2.50
C VAL A 60 -5.17 0.97 -3.81
N ASN A 61 -6.50 1.00 -3.86
CA ASN A 61 -7.25 0.68 -5.07
C ASN A 61 -7.48 1.95 -5.92
N PHE A 62 -6.87 1.99 -7.11
CA PHE A 62 -7.05 3.06 -8.08
C PHE A 62 -8.14 2.69 -9.10
N GLY A 63 -9.31 3.31 -8.98
CA GLY A 63 -10.37 3.22 -9.99
C GLY A 63 -10.97 1.82 -10.15
N GLY A 64 -10.98 1.02 -9.08
CA GLY A 64 -11.55 -0.33 -9.04
C GLY A 64 -10.68 -1.43 -9.66
N THR A 65 -9.68 -1.05 -10.46
CA THR A 65 -9.02 -1.97 -11.42
C THR A 65 -7.52 -2.10 -11.22
N HIS A 66 -6.88 -1.13 -10.56
CA HIS A 66 -5.43 -1.14 -10.37
C HIS A 66 -5.07 -1.04 -8.88
N TRP A 67 -4.10 -1.83 -8.44
CA TRP A 67 -3.58 -1.78 -7.08
C TRP A 67 -2.17 -1.20 -7.06
N GLY A 68 -1.96 -0.23 -6.19
CA GLY A 68 -0.64 0.14 -5.68
C GLY A 68 -0.65 0.05 -4.16
N CYS A 69 0.42 0.50 -3.50
CA CYS A 69 0.45 0.48 -2.05
C CYS A 69 1.42 1.47 -1.41
N LEU A 70 1.22 1.65 -0.10
CA LEU A 70 2.19 2.22 0.82
C LEU A 70 2.52 1.22 1.92
N VAL A 71 3.73 1.30 2.47
CA VAL A 71 4.12 0.64 3.72
C VAL A 71 4.68 1.70 4.65
N VAL A 72 4.10 1.82 5.84
CA VAL A 72 4.72 2.60 6.92
C VAL A 72 5.57 1.66 7.74
N ASP A 73 6.88 1.89 7.70
CA ASP A 73 7.90 1.15 8.43
C ASP A 73 8.34 2.01 9.60
N ARG A 74 7.90 1.64 10.81
CA ARG A 74 8.10 2.43 12.03
C ARG A 74 9.57 2.47 12.42
N ASP A 75 10.25 1.33 12.34
CA ASP A 75 11.63 1.18 12.79
C ASP A 75 12.59 1.92 11.86
N ALA A 76 12.38 1.80 10.54
CA ALA A 76 13.15 2.54 9.55
C ALA A 76 12.75 4.02 9.45
N LYS A 77 11.62 4.41 10.05
CA LYS A 77 10.98 5.74 9.89
C LYS A 77 10.78 6.11 8.42
N GLN A 78 10.18 5.19 7.68
CA GLN A 78 9.95 5.32 6.24
C GLN A 78 8.48 5.12 5.86
N VAL A 79 8.04 5.89 4.88
CA VAL A 79 6.82 5.63 4.12
C VAL A 79 7.23 5.18 2.73
N LYS A 80 7.20 3.87 2.48
CA LYS A 80 7.55 3.27 1.19
C LYS A 80 6.31 3.31 0.30
N THR A 81 6.47 3.70 -0.96
CA THR A 81 5.40 3.72 -1.97
C THR A 81 5.78 2.78 -3.11
N TYR A 82 4.82 2.01 -3.61
CA TYR A 82 5.07 1.04 -4.67
C TYR A 82 3.89 0.94 -5.64
N ASP A 83 4.20 0.97 -6.93
CA ASP A 83 3.26 0.76 -8.03
C ASP A 83 3.94 -0.08 -9.12
N SER A 84 3.54 -1.35 -9.22
CA SER A 84 4.08 -2.31 -10.18
C SER A 84 3.84 -1.95 -11.65
N LYS A 85 2.90 -1.05 -11.95
CA LYS A 85 2.67 -0.52 -13.31
C LYS A 85 3.59 0.67 -13.64
N ASN A 86 4.28 1.24 -12.66
CA ASN A 86 5.10 2.44 -12.77
C ASN A 86 4.34 3.66 -13.36
N GLY A 87 3.02 3.74 -13.16
CA GLY A 87 2.18 4.75 -13.82
C GLY A 87 2.37 6.13 -13.17
N LYS A 88 2.84 7.13 -13.93
CA LYS A 88 3.12 8.49 -13.43
C LYS A 88 1.99 9.08 -12.55
N ARG A 89 0.73 8.91 -12.97
CA ARG A 89 -0.45 9.39 -12.22
C ARG A 89 -0.63 8.69 -10.87
N ASN A 90 -0.47 7.38 -10.83
CA ASN A 90 -0.65 6.58 -9.62
C ASN A 90 0.48 6.85 -8.62
N LYS A 91 1.72 6.94 -9.11
CA LYS A 91 2.87 7.33 -8.28
C LYS A 91 2.69 8.71 -7.66
N GLN A 92 2.22 9.69 -8.42
CA GLN A 92 1.89 11.00 -7.88
C GLN A 92 0.79 10.95 -6.80
N ARG A 93 -0.21 10.08 -6.97
CA ARG A 93 -1.25 9.88 -5.95
C ARG A 93 -0.70 9.22 -4.69
N LEU A 94 0.11 8.17 -4.82
CA LEU A 94 0.78 7.52 -3.68
C LEU A 94 1.67 8.50 -2.92
N LYS A 95 2.47 9.32 -3.62
CA LYS A 95 3.29 10.37 -3.01
C LYS A 95 2.45 11.39 -2.24
N LYS A 96 1.31 11.82 -2.81
CA LYS A 96 0.40 12.75 -2.12
C LYS A 96 -0.21 12.10 -0.86
N ILE A 97 -0.61 10.85 -0.92
CA ILE A 97 -1.09 10.10 0.26
C ILE A 97 0.01 10.03 1.32
N ALA A 98 1.25 9.70 0.94
CA ALA A 98 2.38 9.69 1.86
C ALA A 98 2.61 11.07 2.51
N SER A 99 2.54 12.16 1.74
CA SER A 99 2.65 13.52 2.26
C SER A 99 1.51 13.89 3.21
N GLU A 100 0.28 13.45 2.94
CA GLU A 100 -0.87 13.64 3.84
C GLU A 100 -0.64 12.92 5.17
N LEU A 101 -0.14 11.68 5.15
CA LEU A 101 0.20 10.92 6.36
C LEU A 101 1.27 11.62 7.21
N ILE A 102 2.35 12.07 6.57
CA ILE A 102 3.47 12.75 7.24
C ILE A 102 3.01 14.08 7.84
N ALA A 103 2.16 14.83 7.14
CA ALA A 103 1.65 16.11 7.61
C ALA A 103 0.61 15.97 8.74
N ALA A 104 -0.10 14.85 8.81
CA ALA A 104 -1.19 14.64 9.75
C ALA A 104 -0.75 14.27 11.17
N ASN A 105 0.48 13.75 11.35
CA ASN A 105 0.94 13.27 12.65
C ASN A 105 2.40 13.65 12.91
N ALA A 106 2.66 14.30 14.03
CA ALA A 106 4.00 14.69 14.47
C ALA A 106 4.98 13.50 14.59
N THR A 107 4.50 12.31 14.95
CA THR A 107 5.35 11.10 15.00
C THR A 107 5.87 10.72 13.61
N ILE A 108 5.00 10.82 12.60
CA ILE A 108 5.29 10.45 11.21
C ILE A 108 5.96 11.61 10.45
N ALA A 109 5.88 12.84 10.97
CA ALA A 109 6.48 14.03 10.37
C ALA A 109 8.00 13.92 10.11
N SER A 110 8.69 13.10 10.93
CA SER A 110 10.13 12.82 10.76
C SER A 110 10.45 11.73 9.73
N TYR A 111 9.44 11.08 9.15
CA TYR A 111 9.62 9.92 8.28
C TYR A 111 9.99 10.38 6.88
N THR A 112 10.82 9.58 6.21
CA THR A 112 11.19 9.83 4.82
C THR A 112 10.30 9.03 3.88
N THR A 113 9.97 9.60 2.72
CA THR A 113 9.23 8.87 1.68
C THR A 113 10.21 8.18 0.75
N VAL A 114 10.02 6.89 0.52
CA VAL A 114 10.84 6.08 -0.40
C VAL A 114 9.96 5.57 -1.54
N GLU A 115 10.34 5.83 -2.79
CA GLU A 115 9.69 5.24 -3.96
C GLU A 115 10.40 3.95 -4.33
N VAL A 116 9.70 2.82 -4.24
CA VAL A 116 10.18 1.53 -4.71
C VAL A 116 9.76 1.38 -6.16
N THR A 117 10.73 1.22 -7.05
CA THR A 117 10.50 1.21 -8.50
C THR A 117 10.49 -0.19 -9.09
N GLU A 118 10.97 -1.20 -8.35
CA GLU A 118 11.10 -2.57 -8.83
C GLU A 118 10.56 -3.57 -7.80
N PRO A 119 10.06 -4.74 -8.23
CA PRO A 119 10.01 -5.21 -9.62
C PRO A 119 8.80 -4.64 -10.39
N LEU A 120 8.95 -4.37 -11.68
CA LEU A 120 7.83 -3.99 -12.55
C LEU A 120 7.14 -5.21 -13.15
N ARG A 121 5.82 -5.10 -13.33
CA ARG A 121 5.04 -6.13 -14.01
C ARG A 121 5.10 -5.93 -15.53
N SER A 122 5.10 -7.03 -16.28
CA SER A 122 5.00 -7.02 -17.74
C SER A 122 3.57 -7.31 -18.27
N ASP A 123 2.68 -7.83 -17.42
CA ASP A 123 1.31 -8.19 -17.77
C ASP A 123 0.27 -7.08 -17.45
N SER A 124 -1.03 -7.33 -17.68
CA SER A 124 -2.14 -6.40 -17.41
C SER A 124 -2.82 -6.55 -16.05
N ASP A 125 -2.74 -7.72 -15.39
CA ASP A 125 -3.65 -8.09 -14.30
C ASP A 125 -2.98 -8.54 -12.98
N SER A 126 -1.65 -8.64 -12.91
CA SER A 126 -0.95 -9.12 -11.70
C SER A 126 -0.67 -8.03 -10.65
N CYS A 127 -1.17 -6.80 -10.82
CA CYS A 127 -0.83 -5.67 -9.94
C CYS A 127 -1.05 -5.99 -8.44
N GLY A 128 -2.12 -6.71 -8.10
CA GLY A 128 -2.41 -7.16 -6.74
C GLY A 128 -1.38 -8.16 -6.20
N VAL A 129 -0.89 -9.09 -7.03
CA VAL A 129 0.12 -10.09 -6.63
C VAL A 129 1.46 -9.40 -6.35
N PHE A 130 1.85 -8.43 -7.19
CA PHE A 130 3.05 -7.63 -6.96
C PHE A 130 2.97 -6.80 -5.67
N VAL A 131 1.82 -6.17 -5.40
CA VAL A 131 1.58 -5.47 -4.12
C VAL A 131 1.70 -6.43 -2.93
N CYS A 132 1.11 -7.62 -3.04
CA CYS A 132 1.20 -8.65 -2.01
C CYS A 132 2.65 -9.07 -1.76
N ARG A 133 3.39 -9.41 -2.82
CA ARG A 133 4.82 -9.74 -2.74
C ARG A 133 5.62 -8.62 -2.09
N PHE A 134 5.40 -7.37 -2.48
CA PHE A 134 6.11 -6.24 -1.89
C PHE A 134 5.87 -6.11 -0.37
N PHE A 135 4.62 -6.28 0.08
CA PHE A 135 4.34 -6.33 1.51
C PHE A 135 5.08 -7.47 2.21
N TRP A 136 5.08 -8.68 1.62
CA TRP A 136 5.83 -9.81 2.15
C TRP A 136 7.30 -9.45 2.33
N THR A 137 7.95 -8.88 1.32
CA THR A 137 9.37 -8.50 1.37
C THR A 137 9.68 -7.46 2.46
N CYS A 138 8.68 -6.71 2.94
CA CYS A 138 8.87 -5.78 4.06
C CYS A 138 8.80 -6.51 5.41
N VAL A 139 7.96 -7.53 5.53
CA VAL A 139 7.63 -8.17 6.81
C VAL A 139 8.31 -9.52 7.02
N SER A 140 8.89 -10.15 5.99
CA SER A 140 9.63 -11.40 6.11
C SER A 140 10.67 -11.59 4.99
N ASP A 141 11.79 -12.21 5.34
CA ASP A 141 12.85 -12.59 4.41
C ASP A 141 12.49 -13.86 3.60
N ASP A 142 11.43 -14.57 4.00
CA ASP A 142 10.88 -15.72 3.26
C ASP A 142 10.12 -15.30 2.00
N ALA A 143 10.03 -14.00 1.74
CA ALA A 143 9.32 -13.45 0.61
C ALA A 143 9.89 -13.99 -0.71
N PRO A 144 9.06 -14.58 -1.57
CA PRO A 144 9.55 -15.18 -2.80
C PRO A 144 10.18 -14.16 -3.77
N SER A 145 11.30 -14.52 -4.41
CA SER A 145 12.07 -13.60 -5.26
C SER A 145 11.70 -13.66 -6.75
N ASP A 146 11.25 -14.81 -7.26
CA ASP A 146 10.97 -15.08 -8.68
C ASP A 146 9.73 -14.33 -9.21
N VAL A 147 9.91 -13.29 -10.02
CA VAL A 147 8.80 -12.51 -10.59
C VAL A 147 8.43 -12.90 -12.02
N THR A 148 8.84 -14.10 -12.47
CA THR A 148 8.38 -14.65 -13.74
C THR A 148 6.89 -15.02 -13.68
N PRO A 149 6.20 -15.19 -14.83
CA PRO A 149 4.81 -15.64 -14.85
C PRO A 149 4.56 -16.93 -14.06
N THR A 150 5.52 -17.86 -14.08
CA THR A 150 5.48 -19.11 -13.31
C THR A 150 5.55 -18.83 -11.80
N GLY A 151 6.50 -18.00 -11.38
CA GLY A 151 6.64 -17.56 -9.99
C GLY A 151 5.37 -16.87 -9.47
N ILE A 152 4.85 -15.90 -10.24
CA ILE A 152 3.60 -15.17 -9.93
C ILE A 152 2.42 -16.12 -9.74
N THR A 153 2.28 -17.12 -10.62
CA THR A 153 1.21 -18.12 -10.53
C THR A 153 1.35 -18.99 -9.28
N SER A 154 2.59 -19.38 -8.94
CA SER A 154 2.87 -20.11 -7.69
C SER A 154 2.49 -19.30 -6.46
N TYR A 155 2.80 -17.99 -6.43
CA TYR A 155 2.46 -17.12 -5.30
C TYR A 155 0.97 -16.98 -5.10
N ALA A 156 0.24 -16.73 -6.20
CA ALA A 156 -1.20 -16.70 -6.14
C ALA A 156 -1.74 -18.01 -5.55
N GLY A 157 -1.28 -19.16 -6.06
CA GLY A 157 -1.66 -20.48 -5.55
C GLY A 157 -1.36 -20.70 -4.06
N GLN A 158 -0.19 -20.26 -3.58
CA GLN A 158 0.17 -20.37 -2.16
C GLN A 158 -0.68 -19.47 -1.26
N CYS A 159 -1.00 -18.26 -1.73
CA CYS A 159 -1.84 -17.32 -0.98
C CYS A 159 -3.27 -17.86 -0.82
N TRP A 160 -3.83 -18.50 -1.85
CA TRP A 160 -5.18 -19.08 -1.81
C TRP A 160 -5.27 -20.37 -1.00
N LYS A 161 -4.18 -21.13 -0.86
CA LYS A 161 -4.17 -22.34 -0.03
C LYS A 161 -4.12 -22.05 1.47
N GLN A 162 -3.67 -20.85 1.85
CA GLN A 162 -3.48 -20.44 3.24
C GLN A 162 -4.59 -19.51 3.76
N SER A 163 -5.59 -19.21 2.93
CA SER A 163 -6.74 -18.33 3.23
C SER A 163 -8.04 -19.11 3.31
#